data_AF-A0A7W6XXN8-F1
#
_entry.id   AF-A0A7W6XXN8-F1
#
_cell.length_a   1.000
_cell.length_b   1.000
_cell.length_c   1.000
_cell.angle_alpha   90.00
_cell.angle_beta   90.00
_cell.angle_gamma   90.00
#
_symmetry.space_group_name_H-M   'P 1'
#
loop_
_entity.id
_entity.type
_entity.pdbx_description
1 polymer ?
#
loop_
_entity_poly.entity_id
_entity_poly.type
_entity_poly.pdbx_seq_one_letter_code
_entity_poly.pdbx_strand_id
1 'polypeptide(L)'
;MADASLSKRGIDMFDIIIRSALDIVGQTERLIDGMRRLLESDGLDEVEVYELDYEIERLGDVVFNVDEAVRSLARTVECWPQTALAHGIRRTLH
;
A
#
# COMPACT_ATOMS: atom_id res chain seq x y z
N MET A 1 9.04 -22.85 -22.50
CA MET A 1 9.48 -21.43 -22.43
C MET A 1 8.34 -20.43 -22.19
N ALA A 2 7.06 -20.77 -22.38
CA ALA A 2 5.94 -19.84 -22.14
C ALA A 2 5.64 -19.55 -20.64
N ASP A 3 5.83 -20.54 -19.77
CA ASP A 3 5.46 -20.49 -18.34
C ASP A 3 6.24 -19.43 -17.52
N ALA A 4 7.55 -19.32 -17.76
CA ALA A 4 8.39 -18.31 -17.10
C ALA A 4 8.05 -16.86 -17.53
N SER A 5 7.53 -16.67 -18.75
CA SER A 5 7.15 -15.35 -19.27
C SER A 5 5.84 -14.82 -18.69
N LEU A 6 4.89 -15.72 -18.37
CA LEU A 6 3.63 -15.39 -17.70
C LEU A 6 3.85 -15.12 -16.21
N SER A 7 4.72 -15.91 -15.56
CA SER A 7 5.14 -15.70 -14.15
C SER A 7 5.85 -14.35 -13.97
N LYS A 8 6.80 -14.01 -14.86
CA LYS A 8 7.50 -12.73 -14.84
C LYS A 8 6.56 -11.54 -15.03
N ARG A 9 5.61 -11.64 -15.99
CA ARG A 9 4.61 -10.60 -16.25
C ARG A 9 3.66 -10.38 -15.06
N GLY A 10 3.35 -11.44 -14.31
CA GLY A 10 2.58 -11.34 -13.06
C GLY A 10 3.34 -10.61 -11.96
N ILE A 11 4.62 -10.93 -11.76
CA ILE A 11 5.49 -10.26 -10.78
C ILE A 11 5.67 -8.78 -11.12
N ASP A 12 5.90 -8.45 -12.40
CA ASP A 12 6.04 -7.07 -12.87
C ASP A 12 4.76 -6.24 -12.63
N MET A 13 3.58 -6.86 -12.74
CA MET A 13 2.30 -6.20 -12.47
C MET A 13 2.09 -5.90 -10.98
N PHE A 14 2.44 -6.83 -10.09
CA PHE A 14 2.35 -6.58 -8.64
C PHE A 14 3.32 -5.49 -8.19
N ASP A 15 4.51 -5.45 -8.78
CA ASP A 15 5.52 -4.43 -8.49
C ASP A 15 5.03 -3.02 -8.87
N ILE A 16 4.32 -2.89 -10.00
CA ILE A 16 3.64 -1.64 -10.39
C ILE A 16 2.55 -1.27 -9.38
N ILE A 17 1.68 -2.21 -9.02
CA ILE A 17 0.57 -1.97 -8.08
C ILE A 17 1.10 -1.54 -6.70
N ILE A 18 2.11 -2.23 -6.17
CA ILE A 18 2.73 -1.92 -4.88
C ILE A 18 3.35 -0.52 -4.91
N ARG A 19 4.13 -0.18 -5.94
CA ARG A 19 4.74 1.16 -6.05
C ARG A 19 3.70 2.26 -6.17
N SER A 20 2.68 2.08 -7.01
CA SER A 20 1.62 3.07 -7.16
C SER A 20 0.82 3.26 -5.88
N ALA A 21 0.52 2.17 -5.16
CA ALA A 21 -0.20 2.25 -3.90
C ALA A 21 0.62 2.96 -2.81
N LEU A 22 1.93 2.69 -2.71
CA LEU A 22 2.82 3.40 -1.79
C LEU A 22 2.97 4.89 -2.15
N ASP A 23 2.97 5.24 -3.44
CA ASP A 23 2.99 6.64 -3.86
C ASP A 23 1.70 7.37 -3.45
N ILE A 24 0.53 6.73 -3.64
CA ILE A 24 -0.76 7.28 -3.19
C ILE A 24 -0.79 7.46 -1.66
N VAL A 25 -0.30 6.49 -0.89
CA VAL A 25 -0.14 6.61 0.56
C VAL A 25 0.70 7.83 0.90
N GLY A 26 1.89 7.97 0.31
CA GLY A 26 2.78 9.10 0.57
C GLY A 26 2.21 10.46 0.13
N GLN A 27 1.41 10.51 -0.93
CA GLN A 27 0.69 11.73 -1.32
C GLN A 27 -0.42 12.07 -0.32
N THR A 28 -1.13 11.06 0.19
CA THR A 28 -2.21 11.25 1.16
C THR A 28 -1.67 11.67 2.52
N GLU A 29 -0.53 11.14 2.96
CA GLU A 29 0.17 11.61 4.17
C GLU A 29 0.55 13.10 4.07
N ARG A 30 1.05 13.55 2.92
CA ARG A 30 1.36 14.98 2.69
C ARG A 30 0.11 15.85 2.69
N LEU A 31 -1.01 15.32 2.20
CA LEU A 31 -2.31 16.00 2.27
C LEU A 31 -2.74 16.15 3.73
N ILE A 32 -2.67 15.08 4.53
CA ILE A 32 -2.96 15.10 5.96
C ILE A 32 -2.08 16.14 6.68
N ASP A 33 -0.79 16.19 6.38
CA ASP A 33 0.10 17.21 6.95
C ASP A 33 -0.29 18.63 6.54
N GLY A 34 -0.76 18.82 5.30
CA GLY A 34 -1.33 20.09 4.84
C GLY A 34 -2.60 20.47 5.61
N MET A 35 -3.49 19.50 5.85
CA MET A 35 -4.72 19.69 6.64
C MET A 35 -4.41 20.03 8.10
N ARG A 36 -3.43 19.38 8.73
CA ARG A 36 -2.97 19.71 10.08
C ARG A 36 -2.46 21.15 10.19
N ARG A 37 -1.69 21.62 9.21
CA ARG A 37 -1.24 23.02 9.17
C ARG A 37 -2.39 24.01 8.98
N LEU A 38 -3.43 23.61 8.25
CA LEU A 38 -4.64 24.42 8.11
C LEU A 38 -5.42 24.50 9.44
N LEU A 39 -5.49 23.40 10.18
CA LEU A 39 -6.09 23.34 11.51
C LEU A 39 -5.37 24.26 12.53
N GLU A 40 -4.06 24.41 12.39
CA GLU A 40 -3.23 25.32 13.20
C GLU A 40 -3.39 26.81 12.80
N SER A 41 -4.13 27.13 11.74
CA SER A 41 -4.30 28.49 11.25
C SER A 41 -5.56 29.17 11.82
N ASP A 42 -5.49 30.48 12.04
CA ASP A 42 -6.62 31.30 12.57
C ASP A 42 -7.76 31.52 11.55
N GLY A 43 -7.81 30.74 10.47
CA GLY A 43 -8.72 30.94 9.33
C GLY A 43 -10.04 30.17 9.40
N LEU A 44 -10.17 29.25 10.35
CA LEU A 44 -11.33 28.36 10.47
C LEU A 44 -12.20 28.74 11.66
N ASP A 45 -13.51 28.58 11.51
CA ASP A 45 -14.43 28.64 12.66
C ASP A 45 -14.41 27.34 13.48
N GLU A 46 -15.06 27.35 14.66
CA GLU A 46 -15.07 26.21 15.58
C GLU A 46 -15.66 24.93 14.97
N VAL A 47 -16.68 25.06 14.11
CA VAL A 47 -17.30 23.92 13.43
C VAL A 47 -16.35 23.38 12.37
N GLU A 48 -15.75 24.27 11.57
CA GLU A 48 -14.76 23.90 10.56
C GLU A 48 -13.52 23.22 11.17
N VAL A 49 -13.06 23.67 12.33
CA VAL A 49 -11.97 23.03 13.10
C VAL A 49 -12.36 21.60 13.49
N TYR A 50 -13.55 21.40 14.05
CA TYR A 50 -14.00 20.07 14.47
C TYR A 50 -14.16 19.11 13.28
N GLU A 51 -14.76 19.57 12.19
CA GLU A 51 -14.93 18.76 10.98
C GLU A 51 -13.58 18.41 10.36
N LEU A 52 -12.66 19.37 10.27
CA LEU A 52 -11.34 19.13 9.71
C LEU A 52 -10.52 18.15 10.55
N ASP A 53 -10.56 18.27 11.89
CA ASP A 53 -9.88 17.34 12.81
C ASP A 53 -10.44 15.92 12.66
N TYR A 54 -11.76 15.77 12.61
CA TYR A 54 -12.42 14.48 12.37
C TYR A 54 -12.01 13.87 11.01
N GLU A 55 -11.96 14.66 9.94
CA GLU A 55 -11.54 14.17 8.62
C GLU A 55 -10.04 13.80 8.59
N ILE A 56 -9.18 14.52 9.32
CA ILE A 56 -7.76 14.17 9.50
C ILE A 56 -7.63 12.80 10.17
N GLU A 57 -8.36 12.56 11.26
CA GLU A 57 -8.38 11.27 11.95
C GLU A 57 -8.88 10.15 11.04
N ARG A 58 -10.04 10.36 10.40
CA ARG A 58 -10.65 9.36 9.51
C ARG A 58 -9.74 9.00 8.34
N LEU A 59 -9.11 10.00 7.72
CA LEU A 59 -8.21 9.76 6.60
C LEU A 59 -6.91 9.10 7.06
N GLY A 60 -6.40 9.47 8.23
CA GLY A 60 -5.25 8.83 8.87
C GLY A 60 -5.46 7.32 9.06
N ASP A 61 -6.62 6.92 9.59
CA ASP A 61 -6.97 5.52 9.77
C ASP A 61 -7.02 4.75 8.44
N VAL A 62 -7.61 5.35 7.40
CA VAL A 62 -7.66 4.72 6.07
C VAL A 62 -6.27 4.53 5.48
N VAL A 63 -5.44 5.58 5.53
CA VAL A 63 -4.06 5.53 5.01
C VAL A 63 -3.24 4.47 5.73
N PHE A 64 -3.35 4.39 7.06
CA PHE A 64 -2.68 3.37 7.86
C PHE A 64 -3.05 1.95 7.42
N ASN A 65 -4.35 1.68 7.26
CA ASN A 65 -4.84 0.36 6.83
C ASN A 65 -4.37 0.01 5.41
N VAL A 66 -4.37 0.97 4.49
CA VAL A 66 -3.90 0.76 3.12
C VAL A 66 -2.39 0.49 3.08
N ASP A 67 -1.60 1.27 3.81
CA ASP A 67 -0.15 1.08 3.90
C ASP A 67 0.21 -0.30 4.48
N GLU A 68 -0.48 -0.75 5.53
CA GLU A 68 -0.31 -2.09 6.08
C GLU A 68 -0.67 -3.18 5.05
N ALA A 69 -1.81 -3.04 4.36
CA ALA A 69 -2.24 -3.98 3.34
C ALA A 69 -1.24 -4.07 2.18
N VAL A 70 -0.70 -2.94 1.72
CA VAL A 70 0.30 -2.89 0.64
C VAL A 70 1.62 -3.52 1.08
N ARG A 71 2.07 -3.27 2.32
CA ARG A 71 3.28 -3.93 2.86
C ARG A 71 3.08 -5.44 3.04
N SER A 72 1.89 -5.87 3.46
CA SER A 72 1.52 -7.28 3.56
C SER A 72 1.55 -7.96 2.19
N LEU A 73 1.00 -7.30 1.16
CA LEU A 73 1.06 -7.76 -0.22
C LEU A 73 2.51 -7.84 -0.74
N ALA A 74 3.33 -6.81 -0.48
CA ALA A 74 4.73 -6.79 -0.90
C ALA A 74 5.51 -7.98 -0.31
N ARG A 75 5.37 -8.25 0.99
CA ARG A 75 5.98 -9.41 1.65
C ARG A 75 5.50 -10.73 1.05
N THR A 76 4.22 -10.82 0.68
CA THR A 76 3.64 -12.02 0.07
C THR A 76 4.25 -12.28 -1.30
N VAL A 77 4.39 -11.25 -2.13
CA VAL A 77 4.97 -11.34 -3.48
C VAL A 77 6.48 -11.64 -3.41
N GLU A 78 7.21 -11.04 -2.47
CA GLU A 78 8.64 -11.32 -2.25
C GLU A 78 8.91 -12.80 -1.90
N CYS A 79 7.98 -13.48 -1.23
CA CYS A 79 8.10 -14.89 -0.84
C CYS A 79 7.64 -15.91 -1.92
N TRP A 80 7.06 -15.45 -3.04
CA TRP A 80 6.62 -16.34 -4.13
C TRP A 80 7.73 -17.14 -4.85
N PRO A 81 8.99 -16.68 -4.97
CA PRO A 81 10.06 -17.46 -5.60
C PRO A 81 10.41 -18.75 -4.84
N GLN A 82 10.19 -18.80 -3.52
CA GLN A 82 10.53 -19.96 -2.70
C GLN A 82 9.49 -21.08 -2.79
N THR A 83 8.21 -20.76 -2.97
CA THR A 83 7.12 -21.76 -2.96
C THR A 83 7.02 -22.55 -4.28
N ALA A 84 7.34 -21.91 -5.41
CA ALA A 84 7.34 -22.57 -6.72
C ALA A 84 8.45 -23.64 -6.84
N LEU A 85 9.62 -23.41 -6.22
CA LEU A 85 10.73 -24.36 -6.23
C LEU A 85 10.45 -25.57 -5.30
N ALA A 86 9.78 -25.33 -4.17
CA ALA A 86 9.41 -26.38 -3.21
C ALA A 86 8.40 -27.40 -3.78
N HIS A 87 7.54 -26.99 -4.72
CA HIS A 87 6.62 -27.90 -5.41
C HIS A 87 7.25 -28.65 -6.59
N GLY A 88 8.34 -28.15 -7.17
CA GLY A 88 9.12 -28.85 -8.20
C GLY A 88 9.91 -30.04 -7.65
N ILE A 89 10.51 -29.88 -6.47
CA ILE A 89 11.38 -30.92 -5.85
C ILE A 89 10.56 -32.13 -5.36
N ARG A 90 9.28 -31.95 -5.00
CA ARG A 90 8.44 -33.05 -4.48
C ARG A 90 7.95 -34.03 -5.58
N ARG A 91 8.19 -33.75 -6.86
CA ARG A 91 7.70 -34.57 -7.99
C ARG A 91 8.73 -35.51 -8.63
N THR A 92 9.98 -35.50 -8.18
CA THR A 92 11.07 -36.34 -8.74
C THR A 92 11.54 -37.46 -7.81
N LEU A 93 10.74 -37.85 -6.82
CA LEU A 93 10.96 -39.07 -6.05
C LEU A 93 9.86 -40.08 -6.36
N HIS A 94 9.94 -40.69 -7.55
CA HIS A 94 9.33 -41.98 -7.88
C HIS A 94 10.14 -42.66 -8.97
#